data_AF-A0AAU1DBB1-F1
#
_entry.id   AF-A0AAU1DBB1-F1
#
_cell.length_a   1.000
_cell.length_b   1.000
_cell.length_c   1.000
_cell.angle_alpha   90.00
_cell.angle_beta   90.00
_cell.angle_gamma   90.00
#
_symmetry.space_group_name_H-M   'P 1'
#
loop_
_entity.id
_entity.type
_entity.pdbx_description
1 polymer ?
#
loop_
_entity_poly.entity_id
_entity_poly.type
_entity_poly.pdbx_seq_one_letter_code
_entity_poly.pdbx_strand_id
1 'polypeptide(L)' 'MHDDELAAAQAYVRLLEATRAALADQDQAPLYLSLLASPMAEADSALRRAGLCGNEARFFDLVRSLQPSMSGSGH' A
#
# COMPACT_ATOMS: atom_id res chain seq x y z
N MET A 1 -4.29 2.46 -17.93
CA MET A 1 -5.05 1.43 -17.18
C MET A 1 -4.11 0.45 -16.49
N HIS A 2 -3.37 -0.41 -17.21
CA HIS A 2 -2.45 -1.36 -16.54
C HIS A 2 -1.31 -0.67 -15.78
N ASP A 3 -0.74 0.41 -16.33
CA ASP A 3 0.29 1.20 -15.64
C ASP A 3 -0.25 1.93 -14.40
N ASP A 4 -1.49 2.42 -14.46
CA ASP A 4 -2.14 3.09 -13.33
C ASP A 4 -2.48 2.10 -12.20
N GLU A 5 -2.92 0.89 -12.58
CA GLU A 5 -3.17 -0.24 -11.67
C GLU A 5 -1.89 -0.69 -10.98
N LEU A 6 -0.80 -0.82 -11.74
CA LEU A 6 0.53 -1.14 -11.20
C LEU A 6 1.02 -0.04 -10.24
N ALA A 7 0.89 1.23 -10.63
CA ALA A 7 1.26 2.36 -9.79
C ALA A 7 0.44 2.40 -8.48
N ALA A 8 -0.86 2.09 -8.54
CA ALA A 8 -1.71 2.00 -7.35
C ALA A 8 -1.27 0.88 -6.40
N ALA A 9 -0.98 -0.31 -6.94
CA ALA A 9 -0.49 -1.43 -6.15
C ALA A 9 0.89 -1.13 -5.53
N GLN A 10 1.79 -0.47 -6.26
CA GLN A 10 3.09 -0.03 -5.74
C GLN A 10 2.98 1.06 -4.67
N ALA A 11 2.07 2.02 -4.82
CA ALA A 11 1.81 3.05 -3.82
C ALA A 11 1.30 2.44 -2.50
N TYR A 12 0.41 1.45 -2.60
CA TYR A 12 -0.04 0.70 -1.42
C TYR A 12 1.07 -0.09 -0.73
N VAL A 13 1.91 -0.80 -1.50
CA VAL A 13 3.06 -1.54 -0.94
C VAL A 13 4.00 -0.59 -0.20
N ARG A 14 4.33 0.56 -0.80
CA ARG A 14 5.15 1.59 -0.14
C ARG A 14 4.52 2.09 1.16
N LEU A 15 3.22 2.37 1.16
CA LEU A 15 2.50 2.80 2.36
C LEU A 15 2.56 1.72 3.45
N LEU A 16 2.40 0.45 3.09
CA LEU A 16 2.44 -0.65 4.03
C LEU A 16 3.82 -0.82 4.67
N GLU A 17 4.88 -0.79 3.87
CA GLU A 17 6.24 -0.88 4.40
C GLU A 17 6.60 0.34 5.26
N ALA A 18 6.19 1.55 4.86
CA ALA A 18 6.37 2.75 5.68
C ALA A 18 5.64 2.64 7.03
N THR A 19 4.44 2.08 7.02
CA THR A 19 3.66 1.86 8.24
C THR A 19 4.32 0.81 9.14
N ARG A 20 4.81 -0.31 8.57
CA ARG A 20 5.57 -1.32 9.33
C ARG A 20 6.84 -0.72 9.95
N ALA A 21 7.58 0.09 9.20
CA ALA A 21 8.76 0.78 9.70
C ALA A 21 8.42 1.74 10.84
N ALA A 22 7.34 2.52 10.70
CA ALA A 22 6.86 3.43 11.72
C ALA A 22 6.46 2.73 13.03
N LEU A 23 5.88 1.52 12.92
CA LEU A 23 5.48 0.71 14.09
C LEU A 23 6.64 -0.08 14.71
N ALA A 24 7.72 -0.33 13.96
CA ALA A 24 8.89 -1.04 14.45
C ALA A 24 9.74 -0.18 15.42
N ASP A 25 9.74 1.14 15.25
CA ASP A 25 10.43 2.09 16.11
C ASP A 25 9.42 2.84 17.00
N GLN A 26 9.21 2.33 18.22
CA GLN A 26 8.22 2.87 19.16
C GLN A 26 8.62 4.25 19.70
N ASP A 27 9.91 4.57 19.76
CA ASP A 27 10.40 5.86 20.27
C ASP A 27 10.15 7.00 19.26
N GLN A 28 10.22 6.68 17.97
CA GLN A 28 9.96 7.63 16.88
C GLN A 28 8.55 7.51 16.27
N ALA A 29 7.73 6.58 16.75
CA ALA A 29 6.41 6.30 16.21
C ALA A 29 5.52 7.55 16.04
N PRO A 30 5.41 8.49 17.01
CA PRO A 30 4.58 9.69 16.81
C PRO A 30 5.00 10.54 15.60
N LEU A 31 6.31 10.62 15.35
CA LEU A 31 6.88 11.38 14.23
C LEU A 31 6.68 10.64 12.91
N TYR A 32 6.94 9.34 12.87
CA TYR A 32 6.78 8.52 11.67
C TYR A 32 5.32 8.35 11.26
N LEU A 33 4.40 8.18 12.22
CA LEU A 33 2.96 8.13 11.95
C LEU A 33 2.46 9.44 11.29
N SER A 34 3.00 10.58 11.71
CA SER A 34 2.67 11.88 11.10
C SER A 34 3.13 11.98 9.64
N LEU A 35 4.22 11.30 9.27
CA LEU A 35 4.73 11.26 7.89
C LEU A 35 3.90 10.35 6.96
N LEU A 36 3.01 9.49 7.50
CA LEU A 36 2.18 8.60 6.68
C LEU A 36 1.06 9.33 5.92
N ALA A 37 0.74 10.58 6.28
CA ALA A 37 -0.32 11.34 5.61
C ALA A 37 -0.09 11.48 4.08
N SER A 38 1.16 11.71 3.66
CA SER A 38 1.53 11.84 2.25
C SER A 38 1.38 10.51 1.47
N PRO A 39 2.00 9.38 1.88
CA PRO A 39 1.82 8.12 1.18
C PRO A 39 0.37 7.57 1.25
N MET A 40 -0.40 7.91 2.29
CA MET A 40 -1.84 7.60 2.33
C MET A 40 -2.60 8.34 1.21
N ALA A 41 -2.36 9.64 1.05
CA ALA A 41 -2.99 10.44 0.00
C ALA A 41 -2.55 9.98 -1.41
N GLU A 42 -1.28 9.61 -1.57
CA GLU A 42 -0.75 9.06 -2.82
C GLU A 42 -1.45 7.75 -3.20
N ALA A 43 -1.57 6.81 -2.25
CA ALA A 43 -2.24 5.54 -2.48
C ALA A 43 -3.73 5.72 -2.82
N ASP A 44 -4.46 6.58 -2.09
CA ASP A 44 -5.88 6.89 -2.40
C ASP A 44 -6.04 7.51 -3.80
N SER A 45 -5.19 8.47 -4.16
CA SER A 45 -5.21 9.09 -5.49
C SER A 45 -4.93 8.08 -6.60
N ALA A 46 -3.94 7.21 -6.41
CA ALA A 46 -3.59 6.19 -7.38
C ALA A 46 -4.72 5.15 -7.56
N LEU A 47 -5.35 4.72 -6.46
CA LEU A 47 -6.51 3.82 -6.49
C LEU A 47 -7.69 4.40 -7.26
N ARG A 48 -8.00 5.69 -7.04
CA ARG A 48 -9.06 6.40 -7.76
C ARG A 48 -8.75 6.51 -9.24
N ARG A 49 -7.52 6.90 -9.58
CA ARG A 49 -7.06 7.02 -10.98
C ARG A 49 -7.08 5.69 -11.71
N ALA A 50 -6.75 4.60 -11.04
CA ALA A 50 -6.80 3.24 -11.58
C ALA A 50 -8.23 2.68 -11.69
N GLY A 51 -9.24 3.37 -11.12
CA GLY A 51 -10.61 2.86 -11.05
C GLY A 51 -10.76 1.62 -10.16
N LEU A 52 -9.84 1.44 -9.20
CA LEU A 52 -9.82 0.28 -8.30
C LEU A 52 -10.59 0.52 -6.99
N CYS A 53 -11.09 1.74 -6.75
CA CYS A 53 -12.00 2.01 -5.64
C CYS A 53 -13.29 1.18 -5.79
N GLY A 54 -13.57 0.31 -4.82
CA GLY A 54 -14.70 -0.63 -4.85
C GLY A 54 -14.45 -1.90 -5.67
N ASN A 55 -13.20 -2.15 -6.10
CA ASN A 55 -12.78 -3.41 -6.71
C ASN A 55 -11.52 -3.94 -6.01
N GLU A 56 -11.68 -4.25 -4.72
CA GLU A 56 -10.61 -4.70 -3.85
C GLU A 56 -10.01 -6.04 -4.30
N ALA A 57 -10.83 -6.92 -4.88
CA ALA A 57 -10.38 -8.23 -5.36
C ALA A 57 -9.26 -8.09 -6.41
N ARG A 58 -9.52 -7.30 -7.47
CA ARG A 58 -8.54 -7.04 -8.53
C ARG A 58 -7.31 -6.30 -7.99
N PHE A 59 -7.52 -5.33 -7.11
CA PHE A 59 -6.44 -4.61 -6.47
C PHE A 59 -5.51 -5.55 -5.68
N PHE A 60 -6.06 -6.44 -4.86
CA PHE A 60 -5.26 -7.38 -4.07
C PHE A 60 -4.59 -8.47 -4.93
N ASP A 61 -5.16 -8.86 -6.08
CA ASP A 61 -4.46 -9.70 -7.06
C ASP A 61 -3.18 -9.03 -7.57
N LEU A 62 -3.25 -7.73 -7.88
CA LEU A 62 -2.08 -6.94 -8.30
C LEU A 62 -1.07 -6.79 -7.17
N VAL A 63 -1.51 -6.55 -5.93
CA VAL A 63 -0.59 -6.46 -4.78
C VAL A 63 0.13 -7.80 -4.55
N ARG A 64 -0.58 -8.93 -4.64
CA ARG A 64 0.02 -10.28 -4.51
C ARG A 64 1.03 -10.59 -5.59
N SER A 65 0.83 -10.11 -6.81
CA SER A 65 1.81 -10.31 -7.89
C SER A 65 3.11 -9.52 -7.64
N LEU A 66 3.03 -8.38 -6.96
CA LEU A 66 4.19 -7.56 -6.59
C LEU A 66 4.92 -8.04 -5.33
N GLN A 67 4.18 -8.53 -4.34
CA GLN A 67 4.73 -9.12 -3.12
C GLN A 67 4.15 -10.51 -2.88
N PRO A 68 4.73 -11.56 -3.48
CA PRO A 68 4.28 -12.93 -3.27
C PRO A 68 4.37 -13.37 -1.80
N SER A 69 5.27 -12.76 -1.00
CA SER A 69 5.38 -13.00 0.45
C SER A 69 4.17 -12.53 1.27
N MET A 70 3.30 -11.68 0.70
CA MET A 70 2.02 -11.28 1.32
C MET A 70 0.85 -12.20 0.96
N SER A 71 1.04 -13.15 0.03
CA SER A 71 0.11 -14.27 -0.10
C SER A 71 0.30 -15.12 1.13
N GLY A 72 -0.59 -15.01 2.12
CA GLY A 72 -0.46 -15.69 3.39
C GLY A 72 -0.10 -17.16 3.22
N SER A 73 1.17 -17.49 3.46
CA SER A 73 1.53 -18.79 4.02
C SER A 73 1.17 -18.70 5.50
N GLY A 74 -0.13 -18.80 5.75
CA GLY A 74 -0.61 -19.25 7.05
C GLY A 74 -0.40 -20.75 7.09
N HIS A 75 0.59 -21.15 7.89
CA HIS A 75 1.05 -22.51 8.19
C HIS A 75 2.10 -23.10 7.25
#